data_AF-A0A7V7F1G2-F1
#
_entry.id   AF-A0A7V7F1G2-F1
#
_cell.length_a   1.000
_cell.length_b   1.000
_cell.length_c   1.000
_cell.angle_alpha   90.00
_cell.angle_beta   90.00
_cell.angle_gamma   90.00
#
_symmetry.space_group_name_H-M   'P 1'
#
loop_
_entity.id
_entity.type
_entity.pdbx_description
1 polymer ?
#
loop_
_entity_poly.entity_id
_entity_poly.type
_entity_poly.pdbx_seq_one_letter_code
_entity_poly.pdbx_strand_id
1 'polypeptide(L)'
;MILSLDEAIKKLKAEILSPVWDLPQKKIEPLEAAFSCLKNRFKTRKNALAILTMADSVLQYAKKQQEPLAVEFIDFLKEAMAHIVNIYEEGKFDPEHEEQLFKRVYSRFTILKKRVQAKKKAQAKPDKQPEIHQ
;
A
#
# COMPACT_ATOMS: atom_id res chain seq x y z
N MET A 1 9.11 -19.10 11.43
CA MET A 1 9.36 -18.12 12.52
C MET A 1 8.16 -17.19 12.58
N ILE A 2 7.62 -16.95 13.78
CA ILE A 2 6.60 -15.92 13.98
C ILE A 2 7.34 -14.59 14.11
N LEU A 3 7.12 -13.67 13.17
CA LEU A 3 7.70 -12.33 13.22
C LEU A 3 7.12 -11.58 14.42
N SER A 4 7.96 -11.03 15.30
CA SER A 4 7.50 -10.22 16.42
C SER A 4 6.96 -8.87 15.96
N LEU A 5 6.17 -8.19 16.81
CA LEU A 5 5.62 -6.87 16.49
C LEU A 5 6.72 -5.82 16.33
N ASP A 6 7.72 -5.83 17.21
CA ASP A 6 8.83 -4.88 17.13
C ASP A 6 9.67 -5.10 15.87
N GLU A 7 9.87 -6.35 15.46
CA GLU A 7 10.53 -6.64 14.18
C GLU A 7 9.70 -6.18 12.97
N ALA A 8 8.38 -6.35 13.02
CA ALA A 8 7.49 -5.84 11.97
C ALA A 8 7.60 -4.32 11.86
N ILE A 9 7.53 -3.60 12.98
CA ILE A 9 7.67 -2.13 13.02
C ILE A 9 9.05 -1.69 12.55
N LYS A 10 10.13 -2.35 12.99
CA LYS A 10 11.49 -2.08 12.51
C LYS A 10 11.62 -2.25 10.99
N LYS A 11 10.98 -3.29 10.41
CA LYS A 11 10.96 -3.50 8.96
C LYS A 11 10.24 -2.36 8.23
N LEU A 12 9.07 -1.94 8.72
CA LEU A 12 8.35 -0.80 8.14
C LEU A 12 9.21 0.47 8.18
N LYS A 13 9.82 0.78 9.33
CA LYS A 13 10.73 1.94 9.48
C LYS A 13 11.90 1.92 8.51
N ALA A 14 12.58 0.78 8.38
CA ALA A 14 13.70 0.62 7.45
C ALA A 14 13.26 0.90 6.00
N GLU A 15 12.09 0.41 5.62
CA GLU A 15 11.58 0.59 4.25
C GLU A 15 11.11 2.03 3.99
N ILE A 16 10.45 2.69 4.96
CA ILE A 16 10.09 4.12 4.86
C ILE A 16 11.32 4.99 4.55
N LEU A 17 12.42 4.74 5.28
CA LEU A 17 13.69 5.48 5.17
C LEU A 17 14.52 5.05 3.95
N SER A 18 14.16 3.95 3.28
CA SER A 18 14.92 3.44 2.14
C SER A 18 14.91 4.47 1.00
N PRO A 19 16.09 4.86 0.48
CA PRO A 19 16.19 5.72 -0.69
C PRO A 19 15.91 4.96 -2.00
N VAL A 20 16.05 3.63 -2.00
CA VAL A 20 15.86 2.78 -3.18
C VAL A 20 14.60 1.95 -3.02
N TRP A 21 13.61 2.23 -3.86
CA TRP A 21 12.30 1.58 -3.88
C TRP A 21 12.06 0.82 -5.19
N ASP A 22 12.84 -0.23 -5.37
CA ASP A 22 12.78 -1.15 -6.50
C ASP A 22 11.86 -2.36 -6.26
N LEU A 23 11.26 -2.46 -5.05
CA LEU A 23 10.36 -3.55 -4.58
C LEU A 23 10.62 -4.95 -5.21
N PRO A 24 11.87 -5.46 -5.22
CA PRO A 24 12.12 -6.82 -5.65
C PRO A 24 11.47 -7.81 -4.69
N GLN A 25 11.26 -9.05 -5.13
CA GLN A 25 10.62 -10.11 -4.32
C GLN A 25 11.26 -10.25 -2.92
N LYS A 26 12.59 -10.10 -2.82
CA LYS A 26 13.36 -10.10 -1.56
C LYS A 26 12.96 -9.01 -0.55
N LYS A 27 12.37 -7.89 -1.01
CA LYS A 27 11.81 -6.83 -0.16
C LYS A 27 10.30 -7.03 0.08
N ILE A 28 9.58 -7.55 -0.91
CA ILE A 28 8.12 -7.78 -0.82
C ILE A 28 7.79 -8.80 0.28
N GLU A 29 8.45 -9.96 0.31
CA GLU A 29 8.11 -11.03 1.27
C GLU A 29 8.27 -10.59 2.74
N PRO A 30 9.36 -9.91 3.16
CA PRO A 30 9.45 -9.35 4.50
C PRO A 30 8.36 -8.33 4.83
N LEU A 31 7.92 -7.53 3.85
CA LEU A 31 6.85 -6.55 4.04
C LEU A 31 5.49 -7.23 4.17
N GLU A 32 5.20 -8.26 3.36
CA GLU A 32 3.98 -9.08 3.47
C GLU A 32 3.89 -9.73 4.86
N ALA A 33 4.99 -10.29 5.36
CA ALA A 33 5.05 -10.87 6.70
C ALA A 33 4.82 -9.81 7.80
N ALA A 34 5.43 -8.63 7.66
CA ALA A 34 5.24 -7.51 8.59
C ALA A 34 3.78 -7.03 8.59
N PHE A 35 3.17 -6.86 7.41
CA PHE A 35 1.77 -6.47 7.30
C PHE A 35 0.85 -7.52 7.89
N SER A 36 1.09 -8.81 7.66
CA SER A 36 0.30 -9.89 8.26
C SER A 36 0.35 -9.84 9.80
N CYS A 37 1.55 -9.68 10.37
CA CYS A 37 1.74 -9.54 11.81
C CYS A 37 0.97 -8.32 12.37
N LEU A 38 1.09 -7.17 11.71
CA LEU A 38 0.44 -5.92 12.14
C LEU A 38 -1.08 -5.95 11.98
N LYS A 39 -1.61 -6.59 10.93
CA LYS A 39 -3.08 -6.78 10.78
C LYS A 39 -3.64 -7.60 11.94
N ASN A 40 -2.94 -8.65 12.36
CA ASN A 40 -3.34 -9.44 13.53
C ASN A 40 -3.34 -8.60 14.81
N ARG A 41 -2.35 -7.72 14.98
CA ARG A 41 -2.29 -6.79 16.12
C ARG A 41 -3.42 -5.79 16.14
N PHE A 42 -3.76 -5.23 14.98
CA PHE A 42 -4.77 -4.18 14.83
C PHE A 42 -6.16 -4.70 14.46
N LYS A 43 -6.43 -6.00 14.61
CA LYS A 43 -7.71 -6.62 14.23
C LYS A 43 -8.96 -5.94 14.82
N THR A 44 -8.83 -5.29 15.98
CA THR A 44 -9.91 -4.53 16.64
C THR A 44 -9.89 -3.03 16.34
N ARG A 45 -8.80 -2.48 15.82
CA ARG A 45 -8.67 -1.07 15.38
C ARG A 45 -8.99 -0.97 13.90
N LYS A 46 -10.28 -0.80 13.58
CA LYS A 46 -10.81 -0.88 12.20
C LYS A 46 -10.09 0.04 11.21
N ASN A 47 -9.78 1.27 11.61
CA ASN A 47 -9.13 2.27 10.75
C ASN A 47 -7.67 1.90 10.45
N ALA A 48 -6.87 1.58 11.48
CA ALA A 48 -5.53 1.04 11.31
C ALA A 48 -5.50 -0.24 10.45
N LEU A 49 -6.43 -1.17 10.68
CA LEU A 49 -6.55 -2.39 9.88
C LEU A 49 -6.87 -2.09 8.41
N ALA A 50 -7.76 -1.12 8.14
CA ALA A 50 -8.11 -0.72 6.80
C ALA A 50 -6.91 -0.07 6.08
N ILE A 51 -6.13 0.77 6.77
CA ILE A 51 -4.89 1.37 6.23
C ILE A 51 -3.90 0.27 5.83
N LEU A 52 -3.66 -0.72 6.71
CA LEU A 52 -2.81 -1.87 6.40
C LEU A 52 -3.32 -2.69 5.22
N THR A 53 -4.64 -2.85 5.11
CA THR A 53 -5.24 -3.60 4.00
C THR A 53 -5.07 -2.87 2.66
N MET A 54 -5.16 -1.53 2.66
CA MET A 54 -4.88 -0.72 1.48
C MET A 54 -3.39 -0.76 1.10
N ALA A 55 -2.48 -0.64 2.09
CA ALA A 55 -1.05 -0.78 1.86
C ALA A 55 -0.70 -2.16 1.26
N ASP A 56 -1.23 -3.23 1.85
CA ASP A 56 -1.06 -4.58 1.32
C ASP A 56 -1.63 -4.73 -0.10
N SER A 57 -2.78 -4.14 -0.40
CA SER A 57 -3.34 -4.13 -1.76
C SER A 57 -2.40 -3.47 -2.78
N VAL A 58 -1.71 -2.39 -2.38
CA VAL A 58 -0.72 -1.73 -3.25
C VAL A 58 0.55 -2.58 -3.37
N LEU A 59 1.00 -3.23 -2.30
CA LEU A 59 2.15 -4.14 -2.32
C LEU A 59 1.87 -5.35 -3.25
N GLN A 60 0.69 -5.95 -3.16
CA GLN A 60 0.24 -7.02 -4.05
C GLN A 60 0.13 -6.56 -5.50
N TYR A 61 -0.27 -5.31 -5.73
CA TYR A 61 -0.27 -4.71 -7.06
C TYR A 61 1.16 -4.59 -7.58
N ALA A 62 2.09 -4.07 -6.79
CA ALA A 62 3.50 -3.93 -7.15
C ALA A 62 4.14 -5.28 -7.50
N LYS A 63 3.86 -6.33 -6.72
CA LYS A 63 4.31 -7.72 -6.97
C LYS A 63 3.90 -8.26 -8.33
N LYS A 64 2.74 -7.84 -8.84
CA LYS A 64 2.17 -8.30 -10.12
C LYS A 64 2.61 -7.46 -11.31
N GLN A 65 3.19 -6.28 -11.09
CA GLN A 65 3.68 -5.45 -12.18
C GLN A 65 5.03 -5.97 -12.67
N GLN A 66 5.18 -6.04 -13.99
CA GLN A 66 6.47 -6.34 -14.63
C GLN A 66 7.29 -5.07 -14.88
N GLU A 67 6.68 -3.90 -14.68
CA GLU A 67 7.30 -2.59 -14.85
C GLU A 67 7.59 -1.94 -13.49
N PRO A 68 8.55 -0.98 -13.44
CA PRO A 68 8.78 -0.17 -12.26
C PRO A 68 7.49 0.47 -11.73
N LEU A 69 7.26 0.33 -10.43
CA LEU A 69 6.10 0.91 -9.78
C LEU A 69 6.16 2.45 -9.86
N ALA A 70 5.07 3.08 -10.30
CA ALA A 70 5.01 4.53 -10.35
C ALA A 70 5.17 5.14 -8.95
N VAL A 71 5.88 6.28 -8.88
CA VAL A 71 6.28 6.97 -7.63
C VAL A 71 5.10 7.17 -6.67
N GLU A 72 3.92 7.48 -7.19
CA GLU A 72 2.72 7.72 -6.38
C GLU A 72 2.27 6.52 -5.53
N PHE A 73 2.49 5.29 -6.02
CA PHE A 73 2.19 4.08 -5.26
C PHE A 73 3.27 3.82 -4.20
N ILE A 74 4.52 4.17 -4.49
CA ILE A 74 5.63 4.13 -3.53
C ILE A 74 5.35 5.12 -2.40
N ASP A 75 5.01 6.36 -2.73
CA ASP A 75 4.68 7.41 -1.76
C ASP A 75 3.50 7.01 -0.88
N PHE A 76 2.47 6.41 -1.48
CA PHE A 76 1.34 5.88 -0.73
C PHE A 76 1.74 4.75 0.23
N LEU A 77 2.57 3.80 -0.21
CA LEU A 77 3.07 2.74 0.67
C LEU A 77 3.88 3.32 1.84
N LYS A 78 4.79 4.27 1.57
CA LYS A 78 5.58 4.95 2.60
C LYS A 78 4.70 5.66 3.61
N GLU A 79 3.74 6.46 3.14
CA GLU A 79 2.80 7.19 3.98
C GLU A 79 1.97 6.23 4.84
N ALA A 80 1.37 5.20 4.23
CA ALA A 80 0.56 4.23 4.95
C ALA A 80 1.37 3.49 6.02
N MET A 81 2.61 3.08 5.71
CA MET A 81 3.49 2.46 6.69
C MET A 81 3.87 3.44 7.82
N ALA A 82 4.19 4.69 7.49
CA ALA A 82 4.53 5.71 8.49
C ALA A 82 3.37 5.95 9.47
N HIS A 83 2.13 5.97 8.98
CA HIS A 83 0.95 6.05 9.82
C HIS A 83 0.79 4.86 10.75
N ILE A 84 1.02 3.65 10.27
CA ILE A 84 0.96 2.45 11.12
C ILE A 84 2.05 2.45 12.18
N VAL A 85 3.25 2.89 11.83
CA VAL A 85 4.35 3.06 12.78
C VAL A 85 3.95 4.08 13.86
N ASN A 86 3.44 5.25 13.49
CA ASN A 86 3.01 6.26 14.46
C ASN A 86 1.89 5.74 15.37
N ILE A 87 0.87 5.08 14.80
CA ILE A 87 -0.24 4.47 15.55
C ILE A 87 0.24 3.42 16.57
N TYR A 88 1.33 2.71 16.26
CA TYR A 88 1.96 1.76 17.17
C TYR A 88 2.73 2.49 18.28
N GLU A 89 3.55 3.47 17.91
CA GLU A 89 4.46 4.16 18.84
C GLU A 89 3.78 5.14 19.78
N GLU A 90 2.72 5.80 19.34
CA GLU A 90 1.93 6.72 20.18
C GLU A 90 1.33 5.99 21.39
N GLY A 91 1.09 4.67 21.28
CA GLY A 91 0.58 3.83 22.36
C GLY A 91 -0.84 4.19 22.84
N LYS A 92 -1.41 5.29 22.36
CA LYS A 92 -2.74 5.81 22.70
C LYS A 92 -3.67 5.58 21.52
N PHE A 93 -4.90 5.16 21.82
CA PHE A 93 -5.96 5.04 20.84
C PHE A 93 -6.79 6.31 20.83
N ASP A 94 -6.71 7.07 19.74
CA ASP A 94 -7.58 8.21 19.46
C ASP A 94 -8.45 7.88 18.23
N PRO A 95 -9.74 7.55 18.44
CA PRO A 95 -10.65 7.19 17.36
C PRO A 95 -10.87 8.31 16.34
N GLU A 96 -10.94 9.57 16.78
CA GLU A 96 -11.22 10.70 15.90
C GLU A 96 -10.01 10.98 15.01
N HIS A 97 -8.81 10.97 15.61
CA HIS A 97 -7.57 11.10 14.86
C HIS A 97 -7.41 9.98 13.83
N GLU A 98 -7.64 8.73 14.23
CA GLU A 98 -7.61 7.58 13.32
C GLU A 98 -8.64 7.65 12.20
N GLU A 99 -9.84 8.17 12.48
CA GLU A 99 -10.88 8.33 11.46
C GLU A 99 -10.49 9.39 10.43
N GLN A 100 -9.98 10.55 10.86
CA GLN A 100 -9.48 11.59 9.96
C GLN A 100 -8.33 11.06 9.10
N LEU A 101 -7.41 10.34 9.72
CA LEU A 101 -6.30 9.69 9.07
C LEU A 101 -6.77 8.68 8.02
N PHE A 102 -7.71 7.81 8.39
CA PHE A 102 -8.32 6.85 7.49
C PHE A 102 -8.97 7.54 6.29
N LYS A 103 -9.78 8.59 6.50
CA LYS A 103 -10.43 9.35 5.42
C LYS A 103 -9.40 9.89 4.42
N ARG A 104 -8.29 10.46 4.90
CA ARG A 104 -7.20 10.97 4.04
C ARG A 104 -6.55 9.85 3.24
N VAL A 105 -6.12 8.77 3.90
CA VAL A 105 -5.46 7.63 3.24
C VAL A 105 -6.40 6.97 2.24
N TYR A 106 -7.66 6.76 2.61
CA TYR A 106 -8.67 6.17 1.74
C TYR A 106 -8.89 7.01 0.48
N SER A 107 -9.02 8.33 0.62
CA SER A 107 -9.15 9.23 -0.53
C SER A 107 -7.99 9.04 -1.52
N ARG A 108 -6.75 9.07 -1.04
CA ARG A 108 -5.56 8.81 -1.88
C ARG A 108 -5.60 7.42 -2.53
N PHE A 109 -5.95 6.38 -1.78
CA PHE A 109 -6.07 5.02 -2.29
C PHE A 109 -7.11 4.91 -3.41
N THR A 110 -8.26 5.57 -3.29
CA THR A 110 -9.30 5.56 -4.34
C THR A 110 -8.82 6.21 -5.63
N ILE A 111 -8.00 7.27 -5.55
CA ILE A 111 -7.39 7.91 -6.73
C ILE A 111 -6.44 6.94 -7.43
N LEU A 112 -5.57 6.27 -6.68
CA LEU A 112 -4.66 5.26 -7.23
C LEU A 112 -5.43 4.11 -7.89
N LYS A 113 -6.47 3.60 -7.22
CA LYS A 113 -7.33 2.53 -7.77
C LYS A 113 -7.98 2.94 -9.09
N LYS A 114 -8.52 4.17 -9.18
CA LYS A 114 -9.13 4.71 -10.41
C LYS A 114 -8.10 4.77 -11.55
N ARG A 115 -6.86 5.18 -11.26
CA ARG A 115 -5.78 5.22 -12.26
C ARG A 115 -5.41 3.84 -12.78
N VAL A 116 -5.29 2.83 -11.90
CA VAL A 116 -5.08 1.43 -12.33
C VAL A 116 -6.22 0.96 -13.23
N GLN A 117 -7.47 1.25 -12.86
CA GLN A 117 -8.64 0.88 -13.67
C GLN A 117 -8.65 1.59 -15.03
N ALA A 118 -8.28 2.86 -15.09
CA ALA A 118 -8.18 3.62 -16.33
C ALA A 118 -7.09 3.04 -17.25
N LYS A 119 -5.90 2.72 -16.72
CA LYS A 119 -4.81 2.07 -17.47
C LYS A 119 -5.26 0.73 -18.07
N LYS A 120 -5.95 -0.11 -17.28
CA LYS A 120 -6.50 -1.39 -17.77
C LYS A 120 -7.53 -1.20 -18.89
N LYS A 121 -8.41 -0.20 -18.77
CA LYS A 121 -9.41 0.12 -19.82
C LYS A 121 -8.76 0.65 -21.10
N ALA A 122 -7.68 1.43 -20.99
CA ALA A 122 -6.94 1.93 -22.14
C ALA A 122 -6.21 0.80 -22.89
N GLN A 123 -5.59 -0.14 -22.17
CA GLN A 123 -4.95 -1.32 -22.77
C GLN A 123 -5.94 -2.32 -23.39
N ALA A 124 -7.20 -2.34 -22.93
CA ALA A 124 -8.23 -3.26 -23.43
C ALA A 124 -8.99 -2.76 -24.68
N LYS A 125 -8.70 -1.55 -25.18
CA LYS A 125 -9.20 -1.07 -26.48
C LYS A 125 -8.08 -1.19 -27.52
N PRO A 126 -7.91 -2.33 -28.21
CA PRO A 126 -7.09 -2.36 -29.41
C PRO A 126 -7.78 -1.55 -30.50
N ASP A 127 -6.96 -0.87 -31.30
CA ASP A 127 -7.29 -0.15 -32.53
C ASP A 127 -8.56 -0.65 -33.22
N LYS A 128 -9.61 0.16 -33.22
CA LYS A 128 -10.50 0.19 -34.38
C LYS A 128 -9.91 1.22 -35.35
N GLN A 129 -8.97 0.79 -36.17
CA GLN A 129 -8.70 1.47 -37.43
C GLN A 129 -10.03 1.47 -38.21
N PRO A 130 -10.57 2.63 -38.62
CA PRO A 130 -11.60 2.63 -39.64
C PRO A 130 -10.92 2.22 -40.95
N GLU A 131 -11.24 1.01 -41.44
CA GLU A 131 -10.96 0.63 -42.81
C GLU A 131 -11.54 1.70 -43.74
N ILE A 132 -10.63 2.36 -44.46
CA ILE A 132 -10.97 3.29 -45.52
C ILE A 132 -11.41 2.40 -46.69
N HIS A 133 -12.72 2.23 -46.87
CA HIS A 133 -13.24 1.71 -48.13
C HIS A 133 -13.57 2.87 -49.06
N GLN A 134 -12.99 2.72 -50.25
CA GLN A 134 -12.96 3.60 -51.41
C GLN A 134 -14.35 3.88 -51.97
#